data_AF-A0A914CEB8-F1
#
_entry.id   AF-A0A914CEB8-F1
#
_cell.length_a   1.000
_cell.length_b   1.000
_cell.length_c   1.000
_cell.angle_alpha   90.00
_cell.angle_beta   90.00
_cell.angle_gamma   90.00
#
_symmetry.space_group_name_H-M   'P 1'
#
loop_
_entity.id
_entity.type
_entity.pdbx_description
1 polymer ?
#
loop_
_entity_poly.entity_id
_entity_poly.type
_entity_poly.pdbx_seq_one_letter_code
_entity_poly.pdbx_strand_id
1 'polypeptide(L)'
;MFKDAAQDTQERKLRWAGHIARRQDNRWTTSTTFWWPYDLKRPLGRPPYRWRREMEQAIGPNWYNIARNREEYRRRLKDLHQING
;
A
#
# COMPACT_ATOMS: atom_id res chain seq x y z
N MET A 1 6.66 -23.38 -11.59
CA MET A 1 5.56 -22.67 -12.27
C MET A 1 5.73 -21.18 -12.00
N PHE A 2 5.77 -20.35 -13.03
CA PHE A 2 5.96 -18.91 -12.86
C PHE A 2 4.74 -18.28 -12.19
N LYS A 3 4.97 -17.31 -11.29
CA LYS A 3 3.90 -16.49 -10.73
C LYS A 3 3.25 -15.70 -11.85
N ASP A 4 1.93 -15.53 -11.76
CA ASP A 4 1.23 -14.61 -12.64
C ASP A 4 1.79 -13.19 -12.49
N ALA A 5 1.92 -12.47 -13.61
CA ALA A 5 2.57 -11.16 -13.63
C ALA A 5 1.80 -10.11 -12.80
N ALA A 6 0.47 -10.20 -12.71
CA ALA A 6 -0.33 -9.32 -11.89
C ALA A 6 -0.09 -9.59 -10.40
N GLN A 7 -0.01 -10.87 -10.01
CA GLN A 7 0.31 -11.27 -8.65
C GLN A 7 1.71 -10.80 -8.21
N ASP A 8 2.72 -10.96 -9.06
CA ASP A 8 4.08 -10.48 -8.77
C ASP A 8 4.12 -8.95 -8.65
N THR A 9 3.43 -8.24 -9.53
CA THR A 9 3.32 -6.78 -9.48
C THR A 9 2.66 -6.31 -8.18
N GLN A 10 1.55 -6.93 -7.78
CA GLN A 10 0.85 -6.60 -6.55
C GLN A 10 1.73 -6.84 -5.32
N GLU A 11 2.41 -7.98 -5.26
CA GLU A 11 3.31 -8.30 -4.15
C GLU A 11 4.45 -7.30 -4.03
N ARG A 12 5.07 -6.90 -5.14
CA ARG A 12 6.14 -5.88 -5.15
C ARG A 12 5.63 -4.53 -4.69
N LYS A 13 4.45 -4.11 -5.13
CA LYS A 13 3.82 -2.86 -4.69
C LYS A 13 3.57 -2.86 -3.18
N LEU A 14 3.02 -3.95 -2.63
CA LEU A 14 2.76 -4.09 -1.19
C LEU A 14 4.09 -4.06 -0.40
N ARG A 15 5.11 -4.80 -0.85
CA ARG A 15 6.44 -4.77 -0.22
C ARG A 15 7.05 -3.37 -0.20
N TRP A 16 6.94 -2.64 -1.31
CA TRP A 16 7.42 -1.26 -1.42
C TRP A 16 6.68 -0.32 -0.46
N ALA A 17 5.35 -0.40 -0.39
CA ALA A 17 4.54 0.41 0.52
C ALA A 17 4.94 0.20 1.99
N GLY A 18 5.14 -1.06 2.39
CA GLY A 18 5.64 -1.38 3.72
C GLY A 18 7.03 -0.79 4.00
N HIS A 19 7.93 -0.85 3.02
CA HIS A 19 9.26 -0.24 3.14
C HIS A 19 9.18 1.28 3.34
N ILE A 20 8.37 1.98 2.54
CA ILE A 20 8.19 3.43 2.63
C ILE A 20 7.54 3.84 3.96
N ALA A 21 6.57 3.07 4.47
CA ALA A 21 5.92 3.35 5.76
C ALA A 21 6.86 3.28 6.97
N ARG A 22 7.98 2.57 6.85
CA ARG A 22 9.00 2.45 7.92
C ARG A 22 10.20 3.36 7.73
N ARG A 23 10.30 4.05 6.59
CA ARG A 23 11.37 5.02 6.37
C ARG A 23 11.19 6.24 7.28
N GLN A 24 12.29 6.67 7.90
CA GLN A 24 12.32 7.85 8.77
C GLN A 24 13.26 8.95 8.23
N ASP A 25 13.77 8.79 7.01
CA ASP A 25 14.77 9.67 6.41
C ASP A 25 14.18 10.92 5.73
N ASN A 26 12.93 11.26 6.05
CA ASN A 26 12.18 12.42 5.55
C ASN A 26 12.30 12.65 4.02
N ARG A 27 12.49 11.59 3.24
CA ARG A 27 12.60 11.71 1.78
C ARG A 27 11.25 12.05 1.17
N TRP A 28 11.29 12.79 0.07
CA TRP A 28 10.11 13.13 -0.73
C TRP A 28 9.24 11.91 -1.08
N THR A 29 9.83 10.72 -1.24
CA THR A 29 9.10 9.46 -1.46
C THR A 29 8.08 9.16 -0.37
N THR A 30 8.40 9.44 0.89
CA THR A 30 7.51 9.26 2.04
C THR A 30 6.40 10.31 1.99
N SER A 31 6.76 11.58 1.81
CA SER A 31 5.81 12.69 1.72
C SER A 31 4.82 12.52 0.56
N THR A 32 5.29 12.22 -0.65
CA THR A 32 4.44 12.01 -1.84
C THR A 32 3.54 10.79 -1.69
N THR A 33 4.01 9.71 -1.06
CA THR A 33 3.22 8.49 -0.82
C THR A 33 2.10 8.74 0.20
N PHE A 34 2.42 9.41 1.30
CA PHE A 34 1.49 9.63 2.40
C PHE A 34 0.68 10.92 2.26
N TRP A 35 0.95 11.72 1.25
CA TRP A 35 0.26 12.98 1.00
C TRP A 35 -1.26 12.79 0.97
N TRP A 36 -1.93 13.50 1.88
CA TRP A 36 -3.39 13.58 1.95
C TRP A 36 -3.79 15.05 1.89
N PRO A 37 -4.50 15.49 0.85
CA PRO A 37 -5.11 16.81 0.88
C PRO A 37 -6.35 16.74 1.77
N TYR A 38 -6.23 17.21 3.01
CA TYR A 38 -7.33 17.19 3.98
C TYR A 38 -8.51 18.07 3.54
N ASP A 39 -8.25 19.18 2.82
CA ASP A 39 -9.27 20.21 2.53
C ASP A 39 -9.59 20.42 1.04
N LEU A 40 -9.15 19.53 0.14
CA LEU A 40 -9.39 19.70 -1.30
C LEU A 40 -10.39 18.67 -1.83
N LYS A 41 -11.53 19.17 -2.33
CA LYS A 41 -12.44 18.39 -3.18
C LYS A 41 -11.76 18.16 -4.54
N ARG A 42 -11.75 16.90 -4.98
CA ARG A 42 -11.17 16.53 -6.27
C ARG A 42 -12.09 17.01 -7.41
N PRO A 43 -11.55 17.60 -8.50
CA PRO A 43 -12.35 17.92 -9.68
C PRO A 43 -12.95 16.63 -10.27
N LEU A 44 -14.20 16.71 -10.73
CA LEU A 44 -14.86 15.61 -11.44
C LEU A 44 -14.06 15.24 -12.70
N GLY A 45 -13.91 13.94 -12.96
CA GLY A 45 -13.32 13.42 -14.21
C GLY A 45 -12.07 12.56 -14.06
N ARG A 46 -11.39 12.55 -12.89
CA ARG A 46 -10.21 11.68 -12.68
C ARG A 46 -10.60 10.36 -12.00
N PRO A 47 -10.15 9.19 -12.49
CA PRO A 47 -10.55 7.90 -11.94
C PRO A 47 -10.40 7.82 -10.42
N PRO A 48 -11.39 7.25 -9.71
CA PRO A 48 -11.39 7.19 -8.24
C PRO A 48 -10.24 6.33 -7.71
N TYR A 49 -9.66 5.47 -8.55
CA TYR A 49 -8.63 4.52 -8.16
C TYR A 49 -7.29 5.24 -7.93
N ARG A 50 -6.81 5.20 -6.68
CA ARG A 50 -5.47 5.64 -6.28
C ARG A 50 -4.63 4.40 -6.00
N TRP A 51 -3.32 4.51 -6.14
CA TRP A 51 -2.41 3.46 -5.68
C TRP A 51 -2.64 3.09 -4.19
N ARG A 52 -2.92 4.08 -3.33
CA ARG A 52 -3.32 3.85 -1.93
C ARG A 52 -4.52 2.89 -1.79
N ARG A 53 -5.45 2.89 -2.74
CA ARG A 53 -6.65 2.05 -2.69
C ARG A 53 -6.32 0.57 -2.76
N GLU A 54 -5.27 0.19 -3.48
CA GLU A 54 -4.77 -1.20 -3.49
C GLU A 54 -4.30 -1.62 -2.09
N MET A 55 -3.64 -0.70 -1.37
CA MET A 55 -3.20 -0.94 0.02
C MET A 55 -4.40 -1.01 0.98
N GLU A 56 -5.38 -0.13 0.80
CA GLU A 56 -6.60 -0.09 1.61
C GLU A 56 -7.45 -1.35 1.42
N GLN A 57 -7.56 -1.83 0.18
CA GLN A 57 -8.26 -3.08 -0.15
C GLN A 57 -7.53 -4.30 0.40
N ALA A 58 -6.20 -4.30 0.35
CA ALA A 58 -5.39 -5.43 0.83
C ALA A 58 -5.31 -5.48 2.37
N ILE A 59 -4.96 -4.37 3.02
CA ILE A 59 -4.56 -4.36 4.44
C ILE A 59 -5.57 -3.61 5.32
N GLY A 60 -6.31 -2.67 4.74
CA GLY A 60 -7.31 -1.83 5.41
C GLY A 60 -6.97 -0.33 5.37
N PRO A 61 -7.91 0.55 5.77
CA PRO A 61 -7.76 2.01 5.72
C PRO A 61 -6.56 2.52 6.55
N ASN A 62 -6.19 1.79 7.60
CA ASN A 62 -5.07 2.12 8.49
C ASN A 62 -3.76 1.40 8.11
N TRP A 63 -3.60 0.99 6.84
CA TRP A 63 -2.44 0.21 6.39
C TRP A 63 -1.09 0.87 6.70
N TYR A 64 -1.02 2.21 6.71
CA TYR A 64 0.21 2.94 7.03
C TYR A 64 0.69 2.64 8.45
N ASN A 65 -0.18 2.77 9.45
CA ASN A 65 0.19 2.50 10.84
C ASN A 65 0.47 1.01 11.06
N ILE A 66 -0.30 0.13 10.41
CA ILE A 66 -0.05 -1.32 10.42
C ILE A 66 1.35 -1.62 9.85
N ALA A 67 1.72 -0.96 8.75
CA ALA A 67 3.01 -1.14 8.09
C ALA A 67 4.21 -0.69 8.92
N ARG A 68 4.02 0.19 9.92
CA ARG A 68 5.10 0.56 10.86
C ARG A 68 5.56 -0.66 11.68
N ASN A 69 4.64 -1.56 12.04
CA ASN A 69 4.99 -2.84 12.63
C ASN A 69 5.30 -3.86 11.53
N ARG A 70 6.58 -4.23 11.39
CA ARG A 70 7.04 -5.13 10.33
C ARG A 70 6.44 -6.53 10.42
N GLU A 71 6.21 -7.04 11.63
CA GLU A 71 5.71 -8.39 11.85
C GLU A 71 4.22 -8.48 11.53
N GLU A 72 3.43 -7.55 12.07
CA GLU A 72 2.01 -7.46 11.77
C GLU A 72 1.78 -7.24 10.27
N TYR A 73 2.59 -6.39 9.63
CA TYR A 73 2.52 -6.20 8.19
C TYR A 73 2.80 -7.48 7.39
N ARG A 74 3.84 -8.23 7.77
CA ARG A 74 4.16 -9.52 7.13
C ARG A 74 3.05 -10.54 7.33
N ARG A 75 2.43 -10.59 8.51
CA ARG A 75 1.30 -11.48 8.80
C ARG A 75 0.13 -11.18 7.88
N ARG A 76 -0.30 -9.93 7.80
CA ARG A 76 -1.35 -9.46 6.88
C ARG A 76 -1.08 -9.81 5.41
N LEU A 77 0.16 -9.65 4.97
CA LEU A 77 0.56 -10.03 3.61
C LEU A 77 0.50 -11.54 3.36
N LYS A 78 0.82 -12.38 4.36
CA LYS A 78 0.68 -13.83 4.25
C LYS A 78 -0.79 -14.23 4.19
N ASP A 79 -1.62 -13.67 5.06
CA ASP A 79 -3.07 -13.90 5.09
C ASP A 79 -3.69 -13.57 3.72
N LEU A 80 -3.29 -12.45 3.11
CA LEU A 80 -3.70 -12.08 1.75
C LEU A 80 -3.31 -13.10 0.67
N HIS A 81 -2.09 -13.63 0.71
CA HIS A 81 -1.65 -14.62 -0.27
C HIS A 81 -2.34 -15.98 -0.06
N GLN A 82 -2.72 -16.30 1.17
CA GLN A 82 -3.39 -17.55 1.52
C GLN A 82 -4.89 -17.54 1.17
N ILE A 83 -5.50 -16.36 1.01
CA ILE A 83 -6.88 -16.18 0.54
C ILE A 83 -6.97 -16.20 -1.00
N ASN A 84 -5.89 -15.85 -1.71
CA ASN A 84 -5.84 -15.73 -3.17
C ASN A 84 -5.13 -16.90 -3.88
N GLY A 85 -4.67 -17.90 -3.13
CA GLY A 85 -4.04 -19.13 -3.64
C GLY A 85 -4.94 -20.32 -3.43
#